data_AF-A0A9N9VVJ6-F1
#
_entry.id   AF-A0A9N9VVJ6-F1
#
_cell.length_a   1.000
_cell.length_b   1.000
_cell.length_c   1.000
_cell.angle_alpha   90.00
_cell.angle_beta   90.00
_cell.angle_gamma   90.00
#
_symmetry.space_group_name_H-M   'P 1'
#
loop_
_entity.id
_entity.type
_entity.pdbx_description
1 polymer ?
#
loop_
_entity_poly.entity_id
_entity_poly.type
_entity_poly.pdbx_seq_one_letter_code
_entity_poly.pdbx_strand_id
1 'polypeptide(L)'
;MASFSDAPTEVIDQILSDVPASDLPSVCLVNKVLRRSAEPYLYSAASFQWDFQSVPRVDSLLLTLLRRPELLDYLDTVTLQGHLFNERTPPPPINISNIPFDEFIAAIEKTGVAFASMWVDKLRSPSTCMYAMVALLITQLSNTTHLTVGHAYINGQSLVPKVLKAKIFGQLPAFERLRELRYLKRCDISSFENNVVFSDTINLFYLPTVTHIEVSMTNPRDFQWPAGEPNLDHLTSLKIGWLFEPFLAEIFKQTRNLRSLHWTWEHHGDWVGPWETTILDFENIMDALRFLKASLEKLTLELYLGLDDELADNLKMTVRGNLCGLRNFPRITHLDVPLTSRRADNSDPLPLADYAPDSVEVLTLSGSALVDDECPHEWDGWVERAEFKDLVPLIKDLRNVRPSKLPRLQRVEIIDDHGGNIRREIGGQIEALDLGFKVQII
;
A
#
# COMPACT_ATOMS: atom_id res chain seq x y z
N MET A 1 46.52 -11.95 21.29
CA MET A 1 45.28 -12.35 20.61
C MET A 1 44.67 -11.07 20.06
N ALA A 2 44.36 -11.02 18.76
CA ALA A 2 43.69 -9.86 18.18
C ALA A 2 42.26 -9.80 18.72
N SER A 3 41.84 -8.63 19.18
CA SER A 3 40.46 -8.40 19.60
C SER A 3 39.59 -8.23 18.35
N PHE A 4 38.30 -8.58 18.44
CA PHE A 4 37.33 -8.29 17.37
C PHE A 4 37.30 -6.80 17.00
N SER A 5 37.56 -5.93 17.99
CA SER A 5 37.69 -4.48 17.79
C SER A 5 38.91 -4.04 16.96
N ASP A 6 39.85 -4.94 16.73
CA ASP A 6 41.07 -4.67 15.96
C ASP A 6 40.91 -5.08 14.48
N ALA A 7 39.75 -5.63 14.11
CA ALA A 7 39.42 -5.95 12.72
C ALA A 7 39.13 -4.67 11.90
N PRO A 8 39.31 -4.70 10.57
CA PRO A 8 38.91 -3.59 9.70
C PRO A 8 37.42 -3.27 9.84
N THR A 9 37.06 -1.99 9.70
CA THR A 9 35.67 -1.51 9.86
C THR A 9 34.73 -2.22 8.91
N GLU A 10 35.15 -2.51 7.68
CA GLU A 10 34.35 -3.22 6.68
C GLU A 10 33.98 -4.63 7.12
N VAL A 11 34.88 -5.31 7.85
CA VAL A 11 34.63 -6.66 8.38
C VAL A 11 33.66 -6.59 9.55
N ILE A 12 33.81 -5.61 10.43
CA ILE A 12 32.91 -5.39 11.56
C ILE A 12 31.49 -5.06 11.05
N ASP A 13 31.39 -4.17 10.07
CA ASP A 13 30.14 -3.73 9.47
C ASP A 13 29.39 -4.89 8.79
N GLN A 14 30.11 -5.74 8.03
CA GLN A 14 29.52 -6.94 7.43
C GLN A 14 29.02 -7.93 8.49
N ILE A 15 29.78 -8.13 9.56
CA ILE A 15 29.35 -9.02 10.64
C ILE A 15 28.09 -8.46 11.30
N LEU A 16 28.08 -7.16 11.63
CA LEU A 16 26.95 -6.52 12.29
C LEU A 16 25.70 -6.43 11.40
N SER A 17 25.84 -6.31 10.08
CA SER A 17 24.69 -6.37 9.16
C SER A 17 24.04 -7.75 9.13
N ASP A 18 24.79 -8.80 9.44
CA ASP A 18 24.32 -10.19 9.46
C ASP A 18 23.82 -10.63 10.87
N VAL A 19 24.03 -9.81 11.91
CA VAL A 19 23.54 -10.08 13.27
C VAL A 19 22.02 -9.84 13.34
N PRO A 20 21.22 -10.78 13.89
CA PRO A 20 19.80 -10.56 14.10
C PRO A 20 19.53 -9.33 14.97
N ALA A 21 18.50 -8.55 14.61
CA ALA A 21 18.16 -7.33 15.35
C ALA A 21 17.89 -7.54 16.85
N SER A 22 17.45 -8.74 17.25
CA SER A 22 17.26 -9.13 18.65
C SER A 22 18.55 -9.15 19.47
N ASP A 23 19.69 -9.38 18.82
CA ASP A 23 20.98 -9.64 19.47
C ASP A 23 21.87 -8.39 19.48
N LEU A 24 21.59 -7.40 18.60
CA LEU A 24 22.28 -6.11 18.56
C LEU A 24 22.29 -5.36 19.90
N PRO A 25 21.22 -5.34 20.73
CA PRO A 25 21.29 -4.74 22.06
C PRO A 25 22.38 -5.39 22.93
N SER A 26 22.52 -6.71 22.88
CA SER A 26 23.55 -7.43 23.64
C SER A 26 24.95 -7.05 23.17
N VAL A 27 25.16 -6.90 21.85
CA VAL A 27 26.43 -6.43 21.27
C VAL A 27 26.78 -5.02 21.78
N CYS A 28 25.80 -4.11 21.82
CA CYS A 28 25.96 -2.76 22.36
C CYS A 28 26.33 -2.72 23.85
N LEU A 29 26.02 -3.78 24.61
CA LEU A 29 26.34 -3.87 26.03
C LEU A 29 27.74 -4.42 26.32
N VAL A 30 28.39 -5.10 25.36
CA VAL A 30 29.69 -5.74 25.58
C VAL A 30 30.78 -4.70 25.87
N ASN A 31 30.96 -3.70 25.01
CA ASN A 31 31.90 -2.60 25.24
C ASN A 31 31.56 -1.35 24.40
N LYS A 32 32.21 -0.22 24.71
CA LYS A 32 31.95 1.08 24.06
C LYS A 32 32.31 1.13 22.58
N VAL A 33 33.29 0.34 22.13
CA VAL A 33 33.72 0.32 20.72
C VAL A 33 32.67 -0.39 19.90
N LEU A 34 32.29 -1.60 20.31
CA LEU A 34 31.23 -2.38 19.68
C LEU A 34 29.90 -1.64 19.69
N ARG A 35 29.58 -0.94 20.78
CA ARG A 35 28.40 -0.08 20.83
C ARG A 35 28.38 0.98 19.75
N ARG A 36 29.50 1.67 19.50
CA ARG A 36 29.56 2.70 18.45
C ARG A 36 29.34 2.12 17.05
N SER A 37 29.85 0.92 16.80
CA SER A 37 29.65 0.23 15.51
C SER A 37 28.26 -0.39 15.38
N ALA A 38 27.67 -0.89 16.46
CA ALA A 38 26.38 -1.58 16.44
C ALA A 38 25.15 -0.66 16.60
N GLU A 39 25.28 0.52 17.21
CA GLU A 39 24.18 1.47 17.36
C GLU A 39 23.51 1.85 16.02
N PRO A 40 24.24 2.14 14.92
CA PRO A 40 23.63 2.42 13.63
C PRO A 40 22.70 1.30 13.14
N TYR A 41 23.08 0.04 13.35
CA TYR A 41 22.27 -1.12 12.97
C TYR A 41 21.10 -1.35 13.93
N LEU A 42 21.30 -1.11 15.23
CA LEU A 42 20.26 -1.25 16.24
C LEU A 42 19.11 -0.25 16.03
N TYR A 43 19.44 0.97 15.61
CA TYR A 43 18.48 2.05 15.40
C TYR A 43 18.12 2.28 13.93
N SER A 44 18.56 1.41 13.00
CA SER A 44 18.29 1.57 11.57
C SER A 44 16.81 1.45 11.21
N ALA A 45 16.10 0.60 11.94
CA ALA A 45 14.69 0.36 11.75
C ALA A 45 13.93 0.34 13.09
N ALA A 46 12.75 0.96 13.11
CA ALA A 46 11.80 0.84 14.20
C ALA A 46 10.47 0.28 13.68
N SER A 47 10.02 -0.82 14.25
CA SER A 47 8.73 -1.43 13.92
C SER A 47 7.87 -1.54 15.17
N PHE A 48 6.63 -1.09 15.06
CA PHE A 48 5.64 -1.15 16.13
C PHE A 48 4.37 -1.82 15.61
N GLN A 49 4.00 -2.92 16.25
CA GLN A 49 2.75 -3.62 16.03
C GLN A 49 1.78 -3.29 17.16
N TRP A 50 0.59 -2.79 16.83
CA TRP A 50 -0.48 -2.53 17.80
C TRP A 50 -1.69 -3.38 17.53
N ASP A 51 -1.91 -4.40 18.34
CA ASP A 51 -3.02 -5.33 18.21
C ASP A 51 -3.75 -5.50 19.55
N PHE A 52 -4.78 -6.35 19.62
CA PHE A 52 -5.55 -6.57 20.84
C PHE A 52 -4.76 -7.25 21.96
N GLN A 53 -3.65 -7.92 21.65
CA GLN A 53 -2.84 -8.70 22.58
C GLN A 53 -1.56 -7.97 23.00
N SER A 54 -1.14 -6.97 22.21
CA SER A 54 0.16 -6.31 22.32
C SER A 54 0.04 -4.79 22.14
N VAL A 55 0.49 -4.07 23.17
CA VAL A 55 0.63 -2.61 23.15
C VAL A 55 2.10 -2.23 22.93
N PRO A 56 2.44 -1.52 21.84
CA PRO A 56 3.82 -1.22 21.51
C PRO A 56 4.45 -0.19 22.46
N ARG A 57 5.76 -0.32 22.68
CA ARG A 57 6.55 0.55 23.57
C ARG A 57 7.15 1.75 22.84
N VAL A 58 6.30 2.53 22.18
CA VAL A 58 6.70 3.75 21.44
C VAL A 58 7.33 4.79 22.39
N ASP A 59 6.85 4.84 23.63
CA ASP A 59 7.36 5.69 24.72
C ASP A 59 8.88 5.58 24.90
N SER A 60 9.40 4.34 24.88
CA SER A 60 10.80 4.06 25.20
C SER A 60 11.74 4.52 24.09
N LEU A 61 11.38 4.28 22.83
CA LEU A 61 12.14 4.79 21.68
C LEU A 61 12.08 6.31 21.65
N LEU A 62 10.88 6.88 21.77
CA LEU A 62 10.68 8.32 21.70
C LEU A 62 11.50 9.06 22.76
N LEU A 63 11.47 8.59 24.00
CA LEU A 63 12.28 9.13 25.08
C LEU A 63 13.78 9.07 24.75
N THR A 64 14.22 7.94 24.19
CA THR A 64 15.62 7.75 23.80
C THR A 64 16.03 8.74 22.71
N LEU A 65 15.21 8.92 21.68
CA LEU A 65 15.47 9.86 20.58
C LEU A 65 15.45 11.32 21.05
N LEU A 66 14.54 11.69 21.96
CA LEU A 66 14.51 13.05 22.52
C LEU A 66 15.75 13.36 23.37
N ARG A 67 16.30 12.36 24.08
CA ARG A 67 17.51 12.52 24.90
C ARG A 67 18.82 12.37 24.11
N ARG A 68 18.78 11.65 22.98
CA ARG A 68 19.90 11.35 22.10
C ARG A 68 19.52 11.62 20.64
N PRO A 69 19.36 12.89 20.25
CA PRO A 69 18.91 13.26 18.90
C PRO A 69 19.86 12.79 17.81
N GLU A 70 21.14 12.53 18.11
CA GLU A 70 22.11 11.97 17.16
C GLU A 70 21.72 10.58 16.65
N LEU A 71 20.84 9.85 17.34
CA LEU A 71 20.33 8.55 16.89
C LEU A 71 19.33 8.68 15.75
N LEU A 72 18.74 9.85 15.53
CA LEU A 72 17.82 10.10 14.42
C LEU A 72 18.52 9.98 13.06
N ASP A 73 19.83 10.19 13.02
CA ASP A 73 20.63 10.04 11.79
C ASP A 73 20.73 8.58 11.34
N TYR A 74 20.51 7.63 12.25
CA TYR A 74 20.51 6.21 11.93
C TYR A 74 19.13 5.70 11.53
N LEU A 75 18.04 6.37 11.94
CA LEU A 75 16.67 5.88 11.78
C LEU A 75 16.16 6.03 10.34
N ASP A 76 16.42 4.99 9.55
CA ASP A 76 16.13 4.92 8.12
C ASP A 76 14.69 4.44 7.83
N THR A 77 14.22 3.45 8.58
CA THR A 77 12.91 2.81 8.36
C THR A 77 12.03 2.91 9.60
N VAL A 78 10.79 3.36 9.44
CA VAL A 78 9.78 3.35 10.51
C VAL A 78 8.51 2.68 10.01
N THR A 79 8.09 1.63 10.71
CA THR A 79 6.89 0.84 10.42
C THR A 79 5.95 0.87 11.60
N LEU A 80 4.74 1.38 11.37
CA LEU A 80 3.66 1.46 12.34
C LEU A 80 2.51 0.62 11.81
N GLN A 81 2.38 -0.61 12.26
CA GLN A 81 1.36 -1.56 11.82
C GLN A 81 0.52 -2.06 13.00
N GLY A 82 -0.58 -2.73 12.74
CA GLY A 82 -1.45 -3.18 13.80
C GLY A 82 -2.76 -3.73 13.29
N HIS A 83 -3.68 -3.94 14.22
CA HIS A 83 -5.05 -4.36 13.95
C HIS A 83 -5.96 -3.14 13.75
N LEU A 84 -7.08 -3.35 13.07
CA LEU A 84 -8.08 -2.32 12.86
C LEU A 84 -8.89 -2.10 14.14
N PHE A 85 -8.86 -0.87 14.65
CA PHE A 85 -9.68 -0.49 15.79
C PHE A 85 -10.83 0.41 15.35
N ASN A 86 -12.02 0.15 15.88
CA ASN A 86 -13.23 0.95 15.66
C ASN A 86 -14.01 1.14 16.98
N GLU A 87 -15.17 1.78 16.93
CA GLU A 87 -15.99 2.02 18.13
C GLU A 87 -16.45 0.71 18.81
N ARG A 88 -16.65 -0.36 18.03
CA ARG A 88 -17.06 -1.68 18.53
C ARG A 88 -15.88 -2.49 19.08
N THR A 89 -14.68 -2.23 18.56
CA THR A 89 -13.43 -2.91 18.89
C THR A 89 -12.34 -1.88 19.18
N PRO A 90 -12.46 -1.14 20.31
CA PRO A 90 -11.50 -0.09 20.62
C PRO A 90 -10.11 -0.68 20.89
N PRO A 91 -9.05 0.11 20.69
CA PRO A 91 -7.70 -0.36 21.00
C PRO A 91 -7.55 -0.65 22.50
N PRO A 92 -6.67 -1.60 22.87
CA PRO A 92 -6.33 -1.81 24.27
C PRO A 92 -5.76 -0.51 24.88
N PRO A 93 -6.20 -0.11 26.09
CA PRO A 93 -5.74 1.11 26.72
C PRO A 93 -4.26 1.00 27.09
N ILE A 94 -3.55 2.12 26.98
CA ILE A 94 -2.13 2.18 27.30
C ILE A 94 -1.97 2.43 28.80
N ASN A 95 -1.03 1.73 29.42
CA ASN A 95 -0.61 2.06 30.77
C ASN A 95 0.24 3.35 30.75
N ILE A 96 -0.36 4.43 31.22
CA ILE A 96 0.26 5.77 31.22
C ILE A 96 1.09 6.07 32.47
N SER A 97 1.12 5.19 33.49
CA SER A 97 1.71 5.49 34.80
C SER A 97 3.22 5.81 34.76
N ASN A 98 3.93 5.30 33.76
CA ASN A 98 5.39 5.46 33.62
C ASN A 98 5.80 6.33 32.43
N ILE A 99 4.86 7.06 31.83
CA ILE A 99 5.17 7.90 30.66
C ILE A 99 5.80 9.22 31.15
N PRO A 100 6.96 9.63 30.60
CA PRO A 100 7.64 10.87 30.96
C PRO A 100 6.95 12.07 30.29
N PHE A 101 5.75 12.42 30.79
CA PHE A 101 4.90 13.44 30.17
C PHE A 101 5.59 14.78 29.99
N ASP A 102 6.39 15.24 30.96
CA ASP A 102 7.02 16.56 30.90
C ASP A 102 7.96 16.71 29.70
N GLU A 103 8.75 15.67 29.39
CA GLU A 103 9.66 15.67 28.24
C GLU A 103 8.90 15.68 26.92
N PHE A 104 7.80 14.92 26.84
CA PHE A 104 6.97 14.84 25.63
C PHE A 104 6.16 16.12 25.41
N ILE A 105 5.61 16.70 26.47
CA ILE A 105 4.86 17.97 26.42
C ILE A 105 5.81 19.09 25.97
N ALA A 106 7.00 19.20 26.57
CA ALA A 106 7.98 20.19 26.16
C ALA A 106 8.37 20.04 24.67
N ALA A 107 8.52 18.80 24.19
CA ALA A 107 8.78 18.54 22.78
C ALA A 107 7.61 18.96 21.87
N ILE A 108 6.36 18.69 22.26
CA ILE A 108 5.15 19.09 21.53
C ILE A 108 5.03 20.62 21.51
N GLU A 109 5.19 21.30 22.64
CA GLU A 109 5.08 22.75 22.73
C GLU A 109 6.14 23.44 21.87
N LYS A 110 7.36 22.88 21.81
CA LYS A 110 8.46 23.36 20.97
C LYS A 110 8.13 23.34 19.47
N THR A 111 7.18 22.50 19.03
CA THR A 111 6.77 22.48 17.61
C THR A 111 6.07 23.76 17.16
N GLY A 112 5.42 24.49 18.07
CA GLY A 112 4.70 25.72 17.75
C GLY A 112 3.46 25.56 16.87
N VAL A 113 3.00 24.32 16.60
CA VAL A 113 1.81 24.10 15.77
C VAL A 113 0.52 24.53 16.49
N ALA A 114 -0.45 25.02 15.72
CA ALA A 114 -1.71 25.55 16.27
C ALA A 114 -2.56 24.53 17.05
N PHE A 115 -2.28 23.23 16.89
CA PHE A 115 -2.99 22.13 17.55
C PHE A 115 -2.23 21.53 18.74
N ALA A 116 -1.15 22.17 19.22
CA ALA A 116 -0.32 21.65 20.31
C ALA A 116 -1.10 21.41 21.62
N SER A 117 -2.06 22.28 21.97
CA SER A 117 -2.89 22.11 23.18
C SER A 117 -3.72 20.83 23.14
N MET A 118 -4.50 20.64 22.06
CA MET A 118 -5.26 19.42 21.80
C MET A 118 -4.37 18.17 21.79
N TRP A 119 -3.13 18.31 21.31
CA TRP A 119 -2.17 17.22 21.29
C TRP A 119 -1.72 16.84 22.71
N VAL A 120 -1.40 17.82 23.55
CA VAL A 120 -1.07 17.59 24.97
C VAL A 120 -2.26 16.94 25.71
N ASP A 121 -3.49 17.36 25.43
CA ASP A 121 -4.69 16.74 26.02
C ASP A 121 -4.83 15.27 25.63
N LYS A 122 -4.60 14.94 24.35
CA LYS A 122 -4.58 13.56 23.86
C LYS A 122 -3.46 12.74 24.49
N LEU A 123 -2.29 13.32 24.69
CA LEU A 123 -1.16 12.64 25.33
C LEU A 123 -1.53 12.18 26.75
N ARG A 124 -2.30 12.98 27.49
CA ARG A 124 -2.70 12.69 28.88
C ARG A 124 -3.83 11.67 29.02
N SER A 125 -4.48 11.28 27.93
CA SER A 125 -5.60 10.33 27.97
C SER A 125 -5.16 8.90 27.60
N PRO A 126 -5.44 7.88 28.41
CA PRO A 126 -5.06 6.49 28.12
C PRO A 126 -5.52 5.96 26.77
N SER A 127 -6.67 6.41 26.28
CA SER A 127 -7.26 5.96 25.02
C SER A 127 -6.64 6.61 23.78
N THR A 128 -5.99 7.77 23.93
CA THR A 128 -5.45 8.54 22.80
C THR A 128 -3.96 8.83 22.88
N CYS A 129 -3.31 8.43 23.98
CA CYS A 129 -1.89 8.64 24.23
C CYS A 129 -0.99 8.00 23.14
N MET A 130 -1.35 6.84 22.57
CA MET A 130 -0.57 6.21 21.48
C MET A 130 -0.50 7.13 20.27
N TYR A 131 -1.64 7.67 19.84
CA TYR A 131 -1.71 8.55 18.69
C TYR A 131 -0.88 9.83 18.91
N ALA A 132 -0.87 10.36 20.13
CA ALA A 132 -0.06 11.50 20.50
C ALA A 132 1.45 11.19 20.47
N MET A 133 1.87 10.03 20.99
CA MET A 133 3.27 9.60 20.95
C MET A 133 3.75 9.31 19.52
N VAL A 134 2.93 8.65 18.71
CA VAL A 134 3.24 8.35 17.31
C VAL A 134 3.32 9.63 16.47
N ALA A 135 2.39 10.56 16.67
CA ALA A 135 2.48 11.88 16.07
C ALA A 135 3.81 12.57 16.44
N LEU A 136 4.28 12.41 17.68
CA LEU A 136 5.51 13.04 18.15
C LEU A 136 6.74 12.36 17.54
N LEU A 137 6.74 11.03 17.47
CA LEU A 137 7.75 10.27 16.74
C LEU A 137 7.89 10.77 15.30
N ILE A 138 6.78 10.89 14.56
CA ILE A 138 6.80 11.34 13.15
C ILE A 138 7.39 12.75 12.99
N THR A 139 7.25 13.65 13.98
CA THR A 139 7.90 14.96 13.89
C THR A 139 9.42 14.86 13.85
N GLN A 140 9.99 13.86 14.51
CA GLN A 140 11.44 13.66 14.61
C GLN A 140 12.05 13.01 13.35
N LEU A 141 11.21 12.45 12.47
CA LEU A 141 11.66 11.69 11.29
C LEU A 141 12.05 12.61 10.12
N SER A 142 13.14 13.37 10.22
CA SER A 142 13.66 14.17 9.08
C SER A 142 14.48 13.33 8.10
N ASN A 143 15.23 12.35 8.61
CA ASN A 143 16.21 11.56 7.85
C ASN A 143 15.70 10.18 7.37
N THR A 144 14.49 9.80 7.76
CA THR A 144 13.87 8.52 7.41
C THR A 144 13.61 8.43 5.90
N THR A 145 13.96 7.30 5.30
CA THR A 145 13.77 7.00 3.88
C THR A 145 12.50 6.17 3.62
N HIS A 146 12.08 5.34 4.59
CA HIS A 146 10.90 4.48 4.51
C HIS A 146 9.95 4.76 5.68
N LEU A 147 8.71 5.17 5.38
CA LEU A 147 7.68 5.36 6.39
C LEU A 147 6.44 4.54 6.04
N THR A 148 6.05 3.63 6.95
CA THR A 148 4.78 2.90 6.87
C THR A 148 3.89 3.29 8.04
N VAL A 149 2.68 3.75 7.74
CA VAL A 149 1.63 4.03 8.72
C VAL A 149 0.39 3.24 8.34
N GLY A 150 0.09 2.24 9.16
CA GLY A 150 -1.04 1.34 9.02
C GLY A 150 -2.31 1.85 9.73
N HIS A 151 -3.41 1.15 9.48
CA HIS A 151 -4.76 1.54 9.88
C HIS A 151 -4.93 1.70 11.40
N ALA A 152 -4.19 0.93 12.21
CA ALA A 152 -4.19 1.02 13.67
C ALA A 152 -3.84 2.42 14.20
N TYR A 153 -3.06 3.18 13.41
CA TYR A 153 -2.57 4.51 13.77
C TYR A 153 -3.27 5.64 13.04
N ILE A 154 -4.22 5.34 12.16
CA ILE A 154 -4.91 6.31 11.29
C ILE A 154 -6.43 6.14 11.44
N ASN A 155 -6.98 6.65 12.53
CA ASN A 155 -8.43 6.76 12.75
C ASN A 155 -8.82 8.19 13.14
N GLY A 156 -10.10 8.41 13.48
CA GLY A 156 -10.61 9.73 13.87
C GLY A 156 -9.92 10.35 15.09
N GLN A 157 -9.20 9.56 15.90
CA GLN A 157 -8.44 10.05 17.04
C GLN A 157 -6.99 10.41 16.71
N SER A 158 -6.51 10.05 15.51
CA SER A 158 -5.13 10.22 15.11
C SER A 158 -4.75 11.70 14.89
N LEU A 159 -3.54 12.05 15.31
CA LEU A 159 -2.91 13.34 15.00
C LEU A 159 -1.92 13.23 13.82
N VAL A 160 -1.70 12.01 13.31
CA VAL A 160 -0.78 11.75 12.20
C VAL A 160 -1.12 12.59 10.96
N PRO A 161 -2.38 12.67 10.49
CA PRO A 161 -2.69 13.49 9.32
C PRO A 161 -2.33 14.96 9.50
N LYS A 162 -2.58 15.52 10.69
CA LYS A 162 -2.26 16.91 11.03
C LYS A 162 -0.75 17.16 11.05
N VAL A 163 0.03 16.24 11.61
CA VAL A 163 1.49 16.32 11.64
C VAL A 163 2.09 16.19 10.24
N LEU A 164 1.62 15.23 9.44
CA LEU A 164 2.07 15.08 8.05
C LEU A 164 1.78 16.34 7.24
N LYS A 165 0.55 16.87 7.32
CA LYS A 165 0.19 18.15 6.70
C LYS A 165 1.11 19.29 7.14
N ALA A 166 1.40 19.38 8.43
CA ALA A 166 2.30 20.40 8.97
C ALA A 166 3.75 20.25 8.46
N LYS A 167 4.29 19.03 8.32
CA LYS A 167 5.62 18.79 7.72
C LYS A 167 5.62 19.12 6.22
N ILE A 168 4.58 18.74 5.50
CA ILE A 168 4.44 18.95 4.05
C ILE A 168 4.38 20.44 3.71
N PHE A 169 3.61 21.22 4.47
CA PHE A 169 3.43 22.66 4.23
C PHE A 169 4.32 23.56 5.10
N GLY A 170 5.43 23.02 5.63
CA GLY A 170 6.53 23.81 6.21
C GLY A 170 6.29 24.38 7.62
N GLN A 171 5.31 23.89 8.38
CA GLN A 171 5.14 24.22 9.80
C GLN A 171 6.04 23.38 10.71
N LEU A 172 6.52 22.25 10.21
CA LEU A 172 7.43 21.34 10.90
C LEU A 172 8.63 21.00 9.99
N PRO A 173 9.76 20.53 10.54
CA PRO A 173 10.88 20.06 9.74
C PRO A 173 10.42 19.03 8.71
N ALA A 174 10.79 19.24 7.44
CA ALA A 174 10.36 18.41 6.33
C ALA A 174 10.97 17.00 6.40
N PHE A 175 10.45 16.10 5.56
CA PHE A 175 11.12 14.85 5.25
C PHE A 175 12.20 15.12 4.21
N GLU A 176 13.47 15.07 4.59
CA GLU A 176 14.58 15.41 3.71
C GLU A 176 14.98 14.23 2.81
N ARG A 177 14.75 13.00 3.28
CA ARG A 177 15.25 11.77 2.64
C ARG A 177 14.16 10.75 2.32
N LEU A 178 12.90 11.04 2.63
CA LEU A 178 11.81 10.07 2.45
C LEU A 178 11.64 9.70 0.98
N ARG A 179 11.80 8.40 0.68
CA ARG A 179 11.71 7.83 -0.66
C ARG A 179 10.50 6.95 -0.83
N GLU A 180 10.10 6.25 0.23
CA GLU A 180 8.95 5.34 0.22
C GLU A 180 7.97 5.70 1.34
N LEU A 181 6.70 5.84 0.96
CA LEU A 181 5.62 6.10 1.90
C LEU A 181 4.51 5.07 1.69
N ARG A 182 4.12 4.40 2.78
CA ARG A 182 2.92 3.57 2.84
C ARG A 182 1.96 4.15 3.86
N TYR A 183 0.78 4.54 3.43
CA TYR A 183 -0.23 5.18 4.26
C TYR A 183 -1.58 4.48 4.07
N LEU A 184 -1.81 3.47 4.90
CA LEU A 184 -2.91 2.52 4.77
C LEU A 184 -4.03 2.89 5.72
N LYS A 185 -4.91 3.80 5.28
CA LYS A 185 -6.10 4.20 6.03
C LYS A 185 -7.29 3.40 5.55
N ARG A 186 -7.98 2.66 6.43
CA ARG A 186 -9.29 2.10 6.09
C ARG A 186 -10.30 3.24 6.04
N CYS A 187 -11.15 3.27 5.01
CA CYS A 187 -12.24 4.23 4.96
C CYS A 187 -13.43 3.60 5.69
N ASP A 188 -13.89 4.25 6.75
CA ASP A 188 -15.13 3.86 7.42
C ASP A 188 -16.31 4.42 6.61
N ILE A 189 -17.41 3.68 6.52
CA ILE A 189 -18.68 4.09 5.91
C ILE A 189 -19.13 5.46 6.45
N SER A 190 -18.92 5.70 7.75
CA SER A 190 -19.22 6.99 8.39
C SER A 190 -18.38 8.18 7.86
N SER A 191 -17.25 7.90 7.21
CA SER A 191 -16.30 8.90 6.73
C SER A 191 -16.67 9.49 5.36
N PHE A 192 -17.54 8.83 4.59
CA PHE A 192 -17.96 9.28 3.26
C PHE A 192 -18.83 10.54 3.31
N GLU A 193 -19.56 10.78 4.40
CA GLU A 193 -20.44 11.94 4.53
C GLU A 193 -19.66 13.27 4.62
N ASN A 194 -18.39 13.26 5.03
CA ASN A 194 -17.69 14.47 5.46
C ASN A 194 -16.51 14.93 4.60
N ASN A 195 -16.11 14.24 3.51
CA ASN A 195 -14.94 14.56 2.65
C ASN A 195 -13.57 14.73 3.37
N VAL A 196 -13.50 14.55 4.69
CA VAL A 196 -12.30 14.81 5.50
C VAL A 196 -11.13 13.89 5.10
N VAL A 197 -11.44 12.66 4.70
CA VAL A 197 -10.43 11.63 4.43
C VAL A 197 -9.64 11.86 3.14
N PHE A 198 -10.30 12.36 2.09
CA PHE A 198 -9.63 12.71 0.85
C PHE A 198 -8.63 13.85 1.06
N SER A 199 -9.02 14.88 1.83
CA SER A 199 -8.17 16.04 2.09
C SER A 199 -6.85 15.67 2.79
N ASP A 200 -6.85 14.66 3.65
CA ASP A 200 -5.66 14.24 4.39
C ASP A 200 -4.67 13.48 3.49
N THR A 201 -5.19 12.55 2.67
CA THR A 201 -4.37 11.65 1.84
C THR A 201 -3.82 12.34 0.59
N ILE A 202 -4.58 13.27 -0.02
CA ILE A 202 -4.11 14.02 -1.18
C ILE A 202 -2.89 14.90 -0.87
N ASN A 203 -2.70 15.31 0.39
CA ASN A 203 -1.53 16.09 0.80
C ASN A 203 -0.22 15.29 0.62
N LEU A 204 -0.26 13.96 0.69
CA LEU A 204 0.93 13.10 0.63
C LEU A 204 1.66 13.21 -0.72
N PHE A 205 0.96 13.60 -1.79
CA PHE A 205 1.56 13.83 -3.10
C PHE A 205 2.46 15.07 -3.14
N TYR A 206 2.41 15.98 -2.15
CA TYR A 206 3.30 17.14 -2.09
C TYR A 206 4.66 16.83 -1.47
N LEU A 207 4.96 15.56 -1.15
CA LEU A 207 6.25 15.14 -0.63
C LEU A 207 7.31 15.13 -1.77
N PRO A 208 8.33 16.01 -1.72
CA PRO A 208 9.16 16.31 -2.88
C PRO A 208 10.20 15.24 -3.24
N THR A 209 10.50 14.32 -2.32
CA THR A 209 11.55 13.31 -2.51
C THR A 209 11.02 11.89 -2.69
N VAL A 210 9.70 11.70 -2.53
CA VAL A 210 9.06 10.38 -2.49
C VAL A 210 8.90 9.80 -3.88
N THR A 211 9.51 8.64 -4.08
CA THR A 211 9.53 7.92 -5.36
C THR A 211 8.50 6.79 -5.41
N HIS A 212 8.07 6.30 -4.23
CA HIS A 212 7.11 5.21 -4.09
C HIS A 212 6.03 5.60 -3.09
N ILE A 213 4.77 5.58 -3.51
CA ILE A 213 3.60 5.82 -2.65
C ILE A 213 2.69 4.60 -2.69
N GLU A 214 2.32 4.10 -1.51
CA GLU A 214 1.19 3.18 -1.31
C GLU A 214 0.15 3.90 -0.44
N VAL A 215 -1.06 4.10 -0.95
CA VAL A 215 -2.08 4.89 -0.26
C VAL A 215 -3.49 4.34 -0.49
N SER A 216 -4.29 4.34 0.57
CA SER A 216 -5.74 4.13 0.48
C SER A 216 -6.44 5.50 0.48
N MET A 217 -7.27 5.78 -0.51
CA MET A 217 -7.92 7.08 -0.69
C MET A 217 -9.43 6.96 -0.81
N THR A 218 -10.19 7.83 -0.16
CA THR A 218 -11.64 7.95 -0.42
C THR A 218 -11.91 8.79 -1.66
N ASN A 219 -12.99 8.48 -2.38
CA ASN A 219 -13.48 9.31 -3.47
C ASN A 219 -13.97 10.69 -2.97
N PRO A 220 -13.42 11.80 -3.48
CA PRO A 220 -13.93 13.12 -3.13
C PRO A 220 -15.28 13.37 -3.81
N ARG A 221 -16.09 14.27 -3.24
CA ARG A 221 -17.18 14.89 -4.02
C ARG A 221 -16.62 15.72 -5.18
N ASP A 222 -15.62 16.55 -4.93
CA ASP A 222 -14.97 17.36 -5.94
C ASP A 222 -13.45 17.22 -5.80
N PHE A 223 -12.78 16.79 -6.87
CA PHE A 223 -11.33 16.65 -6.85
C PHE A 223 -10.68 18.02 -6.94
N GLN A 224 -9.90 18.39 -5.91
CA GLN A 224 -9.11 19.61 -5.89
C GLN A 224 -7.76 19.39 -5.21
N TRP A 225 -6.72 19.92 -5.84
CA TRP A 225 -5.39 19.97 -5.25
C TRP A 225 -5.33 21.07 -4.17
N PRO A 226 -5.01 20.75 -2.89
CA PRO A 226 -5.07 21.72 -1.79
C PRO A 226 -4.17 22.96 -1.93
N ALA A 227 -3.06 22.85 -2.64
CA ALA A 227 -2.07 23.93 -2.82
C ALA A 227 -1.71 24.15 -4.30
N GLY A 228 -2.64 23.82 -5.21
CA GLY A 228 -2.40 23.82 -6.66
C GLY A 228 -1.76 22.53 -7.16
N GLU A 229 -1.72 22.34 -8.47
CA GLU A 229 -1.19 21.10 -9.07
C GLU A 229 0.26 20.83 -8.66
N PRO A 230 0.57 19.69 -8.01
CA PRO A 230 1.93 19.34 -7.63
C PRO A 230 2.70 18.80 -8.85
N ASN A 231 4.02 19.01 -8.87
CA ASN A 231 4.89 18.28 -9.79
C ASN A 231 5.27 16.93 -9.18
N LEU A 232 4.87 15.83 -9.84
CA LEU A 232 5.14 14.45 -9.39
C LEU A 232 6.06 13.69 -10.34
N ASP A 233 6.93 14.39 -11.07
CA ASP A 233 7.89 13.78 -12.02
C ASP A 233 8.91 12.85 -11.33
N HIS A 234 9.09 12.98 -10.01
CA HIS A 234 9.94 12.09 -9.20
C HIS A 234 9.25 10.78 -8.79
N LEU A 235 7.92 10.69 -8.90
CA LEU A 235 7.17 9.50 -8.51
C LEU A 235 7.28 8.42 -9.59
N THR A 236 7.86 7.27 -9.24
CA THR A 236 8.08 6.15 -10.16
C THR A 236 7.18 4.96 -9.87
N SER A 237 6.65 4.84 -8.65
CA SER A 237 5.73 3.77 -8.27
C SER A 237 4.56 4.31 -7.47
N LEU A 238 3.35 3.88 -7.82
CA LEU A 238 2.13 4.23 -7.13
C LEU A 238 1.28 2.98 -6.93
N LYS A 239 0.96 2.68 -5.68
CA LYS A 239 -0.09 1.75 -5.30
C LYS A 239 -1.23 2.54 -4.68
N ILE A 240 -2.41 2.46 -5.28
CA ILE A 240 -3.57 3.21 -4.84
C ILE A 240 -4.80 2.32 -4.79
N GLY A 241 -5.47 2.34 -3.64
CA GLY A 241 -6.76 1.65 -3.44
C GLY A 241 -7.87 2.64 -3.15
N TRP A 242 -9.12 2.18 -3.38
CA TRP A 242 -10.36 2.84 -2.95
C TRP A 242 -10.69 4.14 -3.71
N LEU A 243 -9.94 4.44 -4.78
CA LEU A 243 -10.18 5.59 -5.66
C LEU A 243 -10.81 5.14 -6.99
N PHE A 244 -11.93 5.74 -7.37
CA PHE A 244 -12.64 5.49 -8.62
C PHE A 244 -11.96 6.13 -9.82
N GLU A 245 -12.28 5.55 -10.97
CA GLU A 245 -11.71 5.79 -12.29
C GLU A 245 -11.63 7.28 -12.67
N PRO A 246 -12.68 8.11 -12.46
CA PRO A 246 -12.64 9.51 -12.87
C PRO A 246 -11.52 10.32 -12.19
N PHE A 247 -11.15 9.95 -10.97
CA PHE A 247 -10.16 10.70 -10.17
C PHE A 247 -8.72 10.26 -10.44
N LEU A 248 -8.52 9.04 -10.98
CA LEU A 248 -7.19 8.57 -11.38
C LEU A 248 -6.56 9.49 -12.43
N ALA A 249 -7.37 9.98 -13.37
CA ALA A 249 -6.90 10.88 -14.42
C ALA A 249 -6.25 12.16 -13.86
N GLU A 250 -6.80 12.72 -12.79
CA GLU A 250 -6.26 13.94 -12.18
C GLU A 250 -4.89 13.72 -11.53
N ILE A 251 -4.67 12.54 -10.95
CA ILE A 251 -3.37 12.15 -10.40
C ILE A 251 -2.38 11.86 -11.55
N PHE A 252 -2.81 11.09 -12.55
CA PHE A 252 -1.93 10.62 -13.64
C PHE A 252 -1.43 11.72 -14.57
N LYS A 253 -2.18 12.84 -14.69
CA LYS A 253 -1.70 14.05 -15.39
C LYS A 253 -0.40 14.59 -14.81
N GLN A 254 -0.17 14.41 -13.51
CA GLN A 254 0.98 14.93 -12.78
C GLN A 254 2.11 13.91 -12.60
N THR A 255 1.87 12.61 -12.81
CA THR A 255 2.84 11.50 -12.60
C THR A 255 3.43 10.95 -13.90
N ARG A 256 3.99 11.82 -14.75
CA ARG A 256 4.37 11.46 -16.14
C ARG A 256 5.48 10.40 -16.23
N ASN A 257 6.29 10.25 -15.20
CA ASN A 257 7.41 9.29 -15.15
C ASN A 257 7.07 8.00 -14.38
N LEU A 258 5.78 7.77 -14.07
CA LEU A 258 5.35 6.57 -13.35
C LEU A 258 5.66 5.30 -14.15
N ARG A 259 6.38 4.37 -13.54
CA ARG A 259 6.78 3.09 -14.15
C ARG A 259 5.97 1.93 -13.61
N SER A 260 5.58 1.97 -12.34
CA SER A 260 4.77 0.93 -11.72
C SER A 260 3.47 1.51 -11.19
N LEU A 261 2.35 0.99 -11.65
CA LEU A 261 1.02 1.30 -11.13
C LEU A 261 0.38 0.02 -10.60
N HIS A 262 -0.07 0.09 -9.36
CA HIS A 262 -0.96 -0.90 -8.75
C HIS A 262 -2.24 -0.17 -8.36
N TRP A 263 -3.37 -0.56 -8.95
CA TRP A 263 -4.65 0.02 -8.62
C TRP A 263 -5.62 -1.06 -8.17
N THR A 264 -6.19 -0.87 -6.99
CA THR A 264 -7.22 -1.74 -6.42
C THR A 264 -8.55 -1.01 -6.50
N TRP A 265 -9.43 -1.52 -7.36
CA TRP A 265 -10.84 -1.14 -7.38
C TRP A 265 -11.58 -1.93 -6.32
N GLU A 266 -12.25 -1.24 -5.42
CA GLU A 266 -12.91 -1.85 -4.27
C GLU A 266 -14.33 -1.30 -4.18
N HIS A 267 -15.31 -2.21 -4.18
CA HIS A 267 -16.72 -1.88 -4.05
C HIS A 267 -17.34 -2.70 -2.94
N HIS A 268 -18.06 -2.02 -2.05
CA HIS A 268 -18.80 -2.64 -0.95
C HIS A 268 -20.29 -2.41 -1.18
N GLY A 269 -21.07 -3.49 -1.21
CA GLY A 269 -22.48 -3.45 -1.60
C GLY A 269 -23.40 -2.66 -0.65
N ASP A 270 -22.92 -2.41 0.56
CA ASP A 270 -23.56 -1.68 1.66
C ASP A 270 -23.24 -0.17 1.66
N TRP A 271 -22.42 0.31 0.73
CA TRP A 271 -22.12 1.72 0.60
C TRP A 271 -23.14 2.42 -0.33
N VAL A 272 -23.52 3.65 0.01
CA VAL A 272 -24.42 4.50 -0.82
C VAL A 272 -23.81 5.89 -1.00
N GLY A 273 -22.86 5.99 -1.93
CA GLY A 273 -22.17 7.22 -2.31
C GLY A 273 -22.58 7.74 -3.71
N PRO A 274 -22.42 9.04 -4.00
CA PRO A 274 -22.78 9.63 -5.29
C PRO A 274 -21.95 9.11 -6.47
N TRP A 275 -20.81 8.47 -6.18
CA TRP A 275 -19.89 7.90 -7.16
C TRP A 275 -19.89 6.38 -7.17
N GLU A 276 -20.63 5.76 -6.25
CA GLU A 276 -20.71 4.32 -6.17
C GLU A 276 -21.63 3.83 -7.26
N THR A 277 -20.98 3.30 -8.28
CA THR A 277 -21.66 2.57 -9.33
C THR A 277 -21.25 1.11 -9.20
N THR A 278 -22.19 0.21 -9.46
CA THR A 278 -21.85 -1.19 -9.70
C THR A 278 -21.20 -1.38 -11.08
N ILE A 279 -20.72 -0.29 -11.71
CA ILE A 279 -20.17 -0.26 -13.06
C ILE A 279 -18.67 -0.07 -12.97
N LEU A 280 -17.91 -1.12 -13.27
CA LEU A 280 -16.48 -1.00 -13.53
C LEU A 280 -16.28 -0.48 -14.95
N ASP A 281 -15.80 0.76 -15.08
CA ASP A 281 -15.70 1.46 -16.37
C ASP A 281 -14.26 1.43 -16.92
N PHE A 282 -13.95 0.41 -17.73
CA PHE A 282 -12.63 0.27 -18.34
C PHE A 282 -12.32 1.39 -19.34
N GLU A 283 -13.31 2.08 -19.91
CA GLU A 283 -13.04 3.21 -20.80
C GLU A 283 -12.45 4.39 -20.02
N ASN A 284 -13.02 4.72 -18.85
CA ASN A 284 -12.48 5.76 -17.98
C ASN A 284 -11.08 5.41 -17.49
N ILE A 285 -10.83 4.13 -17.15
CA ILE A 285 -9.49 3.65 -16.77
C ILE A 285 -8.52 3.86 -17.92
N MET A 286 -8.89 3.45 -19.14
CA MET A 286 -8.04 3.64 -20.32
C MET A 286 -7.76 5.12 -20.60
N ASP A 287 -8.75 6.00 -20.42
CA ASP A 287 -8.59 7.44 -20.55
C ASP A 287 -7.69 8.04 -19.48
N ALA A 288 -7.68 7.51 -18.26
CA ALA A 288 -6.73 7.90 -17.24
C ALA A 288 -5.31 7.38 -17.58
N LEU A 289 -5.18 6.11 -17.94
CA LEU A 289 -3.89 5.47 -18.23
C LEU A 289 -3.17 6.08 -19.44
N ARG A 290 -3.88 6.78 -20.35
CA ARG A 290 -3.26 7.43 -21.51
C ARG A 290 -2.14 8.40 -21.12
N PHE A 291 -2.22 9.03 -19.93
CA PHE A 291 -1.19 9.94 -19.43
C PHE A 291 0.12 9.22 -19.08
N LEU A 292 0.05 7.91 -18.82
CA LEU A 292 1.18 7.05 -18.44
C LEU A 292 1.71 6.21 -19.59
N LYS A 293 1.10 6.31 -20.78
CA LYS A 293 1.39 5.47 -21.96
C LYS A 293 2.89 5.39 -22.29
N ALA A 294 3.63 6.48 -22.13
CA ALA A 294 5.03 6.55 -22.51
C ALA A 294 6.00 6.01 -21.45
N SER A 295 5.55 5.82 -20.21
CA SER A 295 6.41 5.55 -19.04
C SER A 295 6.08 4.24 -18.32
N LEU A 296 4.84 3.78 -18.37
CA LEU A 296 4.37 2.63 -17.59
C LEU A 296 5.03 1.32 -18.05
N GLU A 297 5.67 0.62 -17.11
CA GLU A 297 6.40 -0.63 -17.28
C GLU A 297 5.71 -1.82 -16.60
N LYS A 298 5.07 -1.57 -15.45
CA LYS A 298 4.28 -2.53 -14.68
C LYS A 298 2.89 -1.98 -14.40
N LEU A 299 1.86 -2.77 -14.71
CA LEU A 299 0.47 -2.48 -14.38
C LEU A 299 -0.13 -3.67 -13.62
N THR A 300 -0.62 -3.40 -12.42
CA THR A 300 -1.44 -4.33 -11.63
C THR A 300 -2.82 -3.71 -11.43
N LEU A 301 -3.86 -4.42 -11.86
CA LEU A 301 -5.25 -4.07 -11.61
C LEU A 301 -5.85 -5.17 -10.72
N GLU A 302 -6.29 -4.79 -9.54
CA GLU A 302 -6.99 -5.68 -8.61
C GLU A 302 -8.44 -5.23 -8.49
N LEU A 303 -9.34 -6.20 -8.41
CA LEU A 303 -10.74 -5.96 -8.08
C LEU A 303 -10.99 -6.56 -6.70
N TYR A 304 -11.81 -5.88 -5.91
CA TYR A 304 -12.27 -6.32 -4.62
C TYR A 304 -13.77 -6.05 -4.51
N LEU A 305 -14.53 -7.06 -4.09
CA LEU A 305 -15.96 -6.94 -3.85
C LEU A 305 -16.23 -7.30 -2.40
N GLY A 306 -16.45 -6.27 -1.58
CA GLY A 306 -16.99 -6.44 -0.23
C GLY A 306 -18.47 -6.75 -0.34
N LEU A 307 -18.85 -7.99 -0.08
CA LEU A 307 -20.25 -8.40 -0.04
C LEU A 307 -20.60 -8.79 1.39
N ASP A 308 -21.64 -8.17 1.93
CA ASP A 308 -22.36 -8.74 3.07
C ASP A 308 -23.18 -9.94 2.58
N ASP A 309 -23.30 -10.96 3.42
CA ASP A 309 -23.86 -12.27 3.08
C ASP A 309 -25.29 -12.15 2.51
N GLU A 310 -26.06 -11.16 2.95
CA GLU A 310 -27.44 -10.93 2.50
C GLU A 310 -27.54 -10.18 1.15
N LEU A 311 -26.48 -9.50 0.72
CA LEU A 311 -26.47 -8.62 -0.47
C LEU A 311 -25.79 -9.25 -1.70
N ALA A 312 -24.95 -10.26 -1.49
CA ALA A 312 -24.21 -10.96 -2.55
C ALA A 312 -25.11 -11.48 -3.68
N ASP A 313 -26.29 -12.01 -3.37
CA ASP A 313 -27.24 -12.54 -4.37
C ASP A 313 -27.85 -11.46 -5.28
N ASN A 314 -27.76 -10.18 -4.89
CA ASN A 314 -28.40 -9.06 -5.58
C ASN A 314 -27.41 -8.12 -6.30
N LEU A 315 -26.10 -8.18 -5.97
CA LEU A 315 -25.13 -7.28 -6.56
C LEU A 315 -24.76 -7.71 -7.99
N LYS A 316 -25.33 -7.04 -8.98
CA LYS A 316 -24.93 -7.18 -10.38
C LYS A 316 -23.88 -6.14 -10.73
N MET A 317 -22.62 -6.50 -10.57
CA MET A 317 -21.52 -5.73 -11.16
C MET A 317 -21.64 -5.79 -12.69
N THR A 318 -21.61 -4.64 -13.33
CA THR A 318 -21.56 -4.50 -14.78
C THR A 318 -20.18 -3.99 -15.16
N VAL A 319 -19.58 -4.53 -16.21
CA VAL A 319 -18.29 -4.08 -16.73
C VAL A 319 -18.54 -3.36 -18.04
N ARG A 320 -18.23 -2.06 -18.09
CA ARG A 320 -18.37 -1.25 -19.31
C ARG A 320 -17.03 -1.16 -20.04
N GLY A 321 -17.06 -1.40 -21.35
CA GLY A 321 -15.87 -1.27 -22.19
C GLY A 321 -14.84 -2.38 -21.99
N ASN A 322 -13.58 -2.11 -22.37
CA ASN A 322 -12.48 -3.07 -22.28
C ASN A 322 -11.12 -2.37 -22.17
N LEU A 323 -10.09 -3.16 -21.90
CA LEU A 323 -8.70 -2.71 -21.78
C LEU A 323 -7.86 -2.89 -23.06
N CYS A 324 -8.47 -3.08 -24.25
CA CYS A 324 -7.71 -3.31 -25.49
C CYS A 324 -6.74 -2.17 -25.85
N GLY A 325 -6.99 -0.96 -25.34
CA GLY A 325 -6.08 0.15 -25.53
C GLY A 325 -4.69 -0.08 -24.92
N LEU A 326 -4.55 -1.00 -23.94
CA LEU A 326 -3.27 -1.39 -23.35
C LEU A 326 -2.29 -1.92 -24.38
N ARG A 327 -2.76 -2.53 -25.48
CA ARG A 327 -1.92 -2.98 -26.58
C ARG A 327 -0.97 -1.88 -27.11
N ASN A 328 -1.38 -0.63 -26.99
CA ASN A 328 -0.62 0.52 -27.45
C ASN A 328 0.43 1.04 -26.44
N PHE A 329 0.66 0.33 -25.32
CA PHE A 329 1.62 0.74 -24.28
C PHE A 329 2.96 0.06 -24.54
N PRO A 330 3.96 0.77 -25.13
CA PRO A 330 5.17 0.15 -25.68
C PRO A 330 6.16 -0.35 -24.62
N ARG A 331 5.93 -0.05 -23.34
CA ARG A 331 6.88 -0.32 -22.24
C ARG A 331 6.34 -1.29 -21.20
N ILE A 332 5.07 -1.65 -21.24
CA ILE A 332 4.51 -2.61 -20.28
C ILE A 332 5.16 -3.97 -20.53
N THR A 333 5.98 -4.40 -19.56
CA THR A 333 6.64 -5.70 -19.54
C THR A 333 5.93 -6.65 -18.57
N HIS A 334 5.29 -6.10 -17.54
CA HIS A 334 4.55 -6.85 -16.53
C HIS A 334 3.10 -6.35 -16.50
N LEU A 335 2.17 -7.24 -16.81
CA LEU A 335 0.74 -6.95 -16.84
C LEU A 335 0.02 -7.94 -15.96
N ASP A 336 -0.60 -7.45 -14.90
CA ASP A 336 -1.35 -8.21 -13.92
C ASP A 336 -2.77 -7.68 -13.87
N VAL A 337 -3.74 -8.50 -14.29
CA VAL A 337 -5.14 -8.09 -14.38
C VAL A 337 -6.09 -9.21 -14.00
N PRO A 338 -7.33 -8.87 -13.61
CA PRO A 338 -8.37 -9.85 -13.36
C PRO A 338 -8.76 -10.55 -14.67
N LEU A 339 -9.04 -11.85 -14.61
CA LEU A 339 -9.56 -12.62 -15.75
C LEU A 339 -10.79 -11.98 -16.39
N THR A 340 -11.63 -11.34 -15.58
CA THR A 340 -12.86 -10.65 -16.00
C THR A 340 -12.59 -9.44 -16.90
N SER A 341 -11.38 -8.87 -16.87
CA SER A 341 -11.02 -7.71 -17.70
C SER A 341 -10.96 -8.02 -19.20
N ARG A 342 -11.03 -9.31 -19.56
CA ARG A 342 -11.09 -9.79 -20.94
C ARG A 342 -12.49 -9.67 -21.54
N ARG A 343 -13.53 -9.38 -20.76
CA ARG A 343 -14.90 -9.25 -21.26
C ARG A 343 -15.32 -7.79 -21.31
N ALA A 344 -16.08 -7.44 -22.36
CA ALA A 344 -16.87 -6.22 -22.40
C ALA A 344 -18.36 -6.58 -22.28
N ASP A 345 -19.14 -5.95 -21.39
CA ASP A 345 -20.61 -5.95 -21.44
C ASP A 345 -21.28 -7.31 -21.79
N ASN A 346 -21.03 -8.35 -20.97
CA ASN A 346 -21.59 -9.71 -21.14
C ASN A 346 -21.23 -10.43 -22.47
N SER A 347 -20.17 -10.00 -23.16
CA SER A 347 -19.65 -10.66 -24.36
C SER A 347 -18.68 -11.81 -24.05
N ASP A 348 -18.34 -12.57 -25.10
CA ASP A 348 -17.28 -13.57 -25.03
C ASP A 348 -15.93 -12.94 -24.67
N PRO A 349 -15.05 -13.66 -23.93
CA PRO A 349 -13.71 -13.16 -23.62
C PRO A 349 -12.91 -12.83 -24.87
N LEU A 350 -12.26 -11.67 -24.83
CA LEU A 350 -11.36 -11.20 -25.88
C LEU A 350 -10.08 -12.05 -25.92
N PRO A 351 -9.51 -12.26 -27.12
CA PRO A 351 -8.21 -12.89 -27.27
C PRO A 351 -7.10 -12.09 -26.55
N LEU A 352 -6.18 -12.79 -25.91
CA LEU A 352 -5.02 -12.23 -25.20
C LEU A 352 -4.20 -11.33 -26.11
N ALA A 353 -4.03 -11.72 -27.37
CA ALA A 353 -3.30 -10.96 -28.37
C ALA A 353 -3.97 -9.63 -28.79
N ASP A 354 -5.27 -9.47 -28.52
CA ASP A 354 -5.99 -8.23 -28.83
C ASP A 354 -5.93 -7.23 -27.67
N TYR A 355 -5.64 -7.73 -26.47
CA TYR A 355 -5.62 -6.97 -25.22
C TYR A 355 -4.20 -6.67 -24.71
N ALA A 356 -3.29 -7.64 -24.75
CA ALA A 356 -1.96 -7.51 -24.17
C ALA A 356 -1.00 -6.69 -25.07
N PRO A 357 -0.14 -5.84 -24.50
CA PRO A 357 0.93 -5.15 -25.23
C PRO A 357 1.92 -6.10 -25.89
N ASP A 358 2.40 -5.76 -27.08
CA ASP A 358 3.44 -6.54 -27.78
C ASP A 358 4.76 -6.61 -26.97
N SER A 359 4.95 -5.68 -26.02
CA SER A 359 6.10 -5.63 -25.12
C SER A 359 5.99 -6.54 -23.90
N VAL A 360 4.83 -7.17 -23.63
CA VAL A 360 4.62 -7.93 -22.40
C VAL A 360 5.55 -9.14 -22.34
N GLU A 361 6.16 -9.34 -21.17
CA GLU A 361 7.05 -10.46 -20.86
C GLU A 361 6.41 -11.39 -19.84
N VAL A 362 5.72 -10.81 -18.85
CA VAL A 362 4.97 -11.53 -17.80
C VAL A 362 3.52 -11.06 -17.83
N LEU A 363 2.61 -12.00 -18.04
CA LEU A 363 1.17 -11.79 -17.93
C LEU A 363 0.63 -12.56 -16.74
N THR A 364 0.09 -11.87 -15.75
CA THR A 364 -0.57 -12.45 -14.58
C THR A 364 -2.07 -12.25 -14.72
N LEU A 365 -2.82 -13.33 -14.49
CA LEU A 365 -4.27 -13.37 -14.58
C LEU A 365 -4.82 -13.87 -13.25
N SER A 366 -5.53 -13.02 -12.52
CA SER A 366 -6.17 -13.37 -11.24
C SER A 366 -7.63 -13.81 -11.43
N GLY A 367 -8.02 -14.88 -10.73
CA GLY A 367 -9.42 -15.30 -10.60
C GLY A 367 -10.13 -14.33 -9.67
N SER A 368 -10.82 -13.37 -10.28
CA SER A 368 -11.77 -12.35 -9.79
C SER A 368 -11.80 -11.88 -8.30
N ALA A 369 -12.24 -10.62 -8.17
CA ALA A 369 -12.67 -9.92 -6.95
C ALA A 369 -12.40 -10.65 -5.63
N LEU A 370 -11.28 -10.33 -4.98
CA LEU A 370 -11.02 -10.81 -3.62
C LEU A 370 -12.25 -10.47 -2.75
N VAL A 371 -12.88 -11.51 -2.24
CA VAL A 371 -13.93 -11.42 -1.20
C VAL A 371 -13.19 -11.44 0.13
N ASP A 372 -13.59 -10.60 1.09
CA ASP A 372 -12.90 -10.43 2.37
C ASP A 372 -12.60 -11.77 3.05
N ASP A 373 -11.31 -12.02 3.32
CA ASP A 373 -10.82 -13.20 4.05
C ASP A 373 -11.38 -13.31 5.49
N GLU A 374 -12.08 -12.28 5.98
CA GLU A 374 -12.71 -12.29 7.32
C GLU A 374 -14.00 -13.11 7.42
N CYS A 375 -14.56 -13.65 6.32
CA CYS A 375 -15.72 -14.57 6.35
C CYS A 375 -15.45 -15.90 5.62
N PRO A 376 -14.80 -16.90 6.27
CA PRO A 376 -14.40 -18.16 5.63
C PRO A 376 -15.54 -19.18 5.44
N HIS A 377 -16.79 -18.78 5.58
CA HIS A 377 -17.91 -19.73 5.66
C HIS A 377 -19.02 -19.29 4.71
N GLU A 378 -19.24 -20.10 3.65
CA GLU A 378 -20.50 -20.25 2.89
C GLU A 378 -20.63 -19.65 1.47
N TRP A 379 -19.57 -19.15 0.81
CA TRP A 379 -19.65 -18.60 -0.56
C TRP A 379 -19.11 -19.48 -1.71
N ASP A 380 -19.19 -20.81 -1.59
CA ASP A 380 -18.77 -21.79 -2.62
C ASP A 380 -19.56 -21.71 -3.95
N GLY A 381 -20.56 -20.82 -4.10
CA GLY A 381 -21.57 -20.96 -5.17
C GLY A 381 -21.42 -20.06 -6.40
N TRP A 382 -20.89 -18.84 -6.26
CA TRP A 382 -21.03 -17.77 -7.26
C TRP A 382 -19.71 -17.38 -7.94
N VAL A 383 -18.62 -17.26 -7.18
CA VAL A 383 -17.28 -16.91 -7.71
C VAL A 383 -16.73 -18.04 -8.59
N GLU A 384 -16.91 -19.30 -8.14
CA GLU A 384 -16.57 -20.48 -8.95
C GLU A 384 -17.21 -20.41 -10.36
N ARG A 385 -18.48 -20.03 -10.49
CA ARG A 385 -19.20 -20.12 -11.77
C ARG A 385 -18.82 -19.05 -12.80
N ALA A 386 -18.26 -17.91 -12.41
CA ALA A 386 -17.83 -16.87 -13.35
C ALA A 386 -16.39 -17.10 -13.82
N GLU A 387 -15.49 -17.47 -12.92
CA GLU A 387 -14.07 -17.69 -13.21
C GLU A 387 -13.84 -18.95 -14.05
N PHE A 388 -14.48 -20.07 -13.71
CA PHE A 388 -14.38 -21.31 -14.48
C PHE A 388 -14.88 -21.13 -15.93
N LYS A 389 -15.85 -20.22 -16.16
CA LYS A 389 -16.32 -19.88 -17.51
C LYS A 389 -15.25 -19.18 -18.34
N ASP A 390 -14.31 -18.49 -17.72
CA ASP A 390 -13.22 -17.77 -18.42
C ASP A 390 -11.94 -18.60 -18.59
N LEU A 391 -11.77 -19.65 -17.78
CA LEU A 391 -10.63 -20.57 -17.88
C LEU A 391 -10.65 -21.40 -19.17
N VAL A 392 -11.81 -21.91 -19.60
CA VAL A 392 -11.89 -22.70 -20.84
C VAL A 392 -11.56 -21.86 -22.10
N PRO A 393 -12.14 -20.66 -22.28
CA PRO A 393 -11.71 -19.71 -23.32
C PRO A 393 -10.24 -19.34 -23.20
N LEU A 394 -9.71 -19.13 -21.99
CA LEU A 394 -8.28 -18.86 -21.76
C LEU A 394 -7.39 -19.98 -22.29
N ILE A 395 -7.68 -21.26 -21.99
CA ILE A 395 -6.87 -22.39 -22.47
C ILE A 395 -6.89 -22.47 -23.99
N LYS A 396 -8.06 -22.28 -24.62
CA LYS A 396 -8.18 -22.24 -26.08
C LYS A 396 -7.36 -21.11 -26.68
N ASP A 397 -7.37 -19.96 -26.04
CA ASP A 397 -6.65 -18.79 -26.50
C ASP A 397 -5.14 -18.96 -26.33
N LEU A 398 -4.66 -19.44 -25.17
CA LEU A 398 -3.26 -19.78 -24.93
C LEU A 398 -2.71 -20.75 -26.00
N ARG A 399 -3.48 -21.77 -26.40
CA ARG A 399 -3.12 -22.66 -27.52
C ARG A 399 -2.95 -21.94 -28.86
N ASN A 400 -3.67 -20.85 -29.06
CA ASN A 400 -3.70 -20.08 -30.29
C ASN A 400 -2.78 -18.86 -30.28
N VAL A 401 -2.26 -18.46 -29.10
CA VAL A 401 -1.24 -17.42 -28.96
C VAL A 401 0.06 -17.96 -29.54
N ARG A 402 0.31 -17.60 -30.80
CA ARG A 402 1.61 -17.84 -31.43
C ARG A 402 2.62 -16.82 -30.93
N PRO A 403 3.92 -17.16 -30.85
CA PRO A 403 4.98 -16.19 -30.60
C PRO A 403 4.95 -15.00 -31.56
N SER A 404 4.39 -15.14 -32.77
CA SER A 404 4.21 -14.02 -33.70
C SER A 404 3.22 -12.94 -33.24
N LYS A 405 2.31 -13.26 -32.31
CA LYS A 405 1.27 -12.34 -31.82
C LYS A 405 1.66 -11.66 -30.51
N LEU A 406 2.40 -12.34 -29.64
CA LEU A 406 2.97 -11.78 -28.41
C LEU A 406 4.46 -12.16 -28.37
N PRO A 407 5.33 -11.42 -29.09
CA PRO A 407 6.69 -11.84 -29.39
C PRO A 407 7.64 -11.85 -28.19
N ARG A 408 7.29 -11.15 -27.12
CA ARG A 408 8.11 -11.06 -25.91
C ARG A 408 7.58 -11.85 -24.74
N LEU A 409 6.41 -12.49 -24.87
CA LEU A 409 5.80 -13.21 -23.76
C LEU A 409 6.69 -14.39 -23.35
N GLN A 410 7.14 -14.38 -22.11
CA GLN A 410 7.99 -15.42 -21.54
C GLN A 410 7.22 -16.27 -20.52
N ARG A 411 6.29 -15.65 -19.80
CA ARG A 411 5.57 -16.28 -18.70
C ARG A 411 4.12 -15.82 -18.61
N VAL A 412 3.22 -16.77 -18.41
CA VAL A 412 1.84 -16.54 -17.99
C VAL A 412 1.65 -17.13 -16.61
N GLU A 413 1.18 -16.32 -15.68
CA GLU A 413 0.85 -16.71 -14.32
C GLU A 413 -0.67 -16.68 -14.17
N ILE A 414 -1.26 -17.75 -13.64
CA ILE A 414 -2.67 -17.82 -13.29
C ILE A 414 -2.71 -17.98 -11.78
N ILE A 415 -3.27 -17.01 -11.07
CA ILE A 415 -3.36 -17.06 -9.61
C ILE A 415 -4.60 -17.89 -9.25
N ASP A 416 -4.40 -18.92 -8.42
CA ASP A 416 -5.47 -19.80 -7.90
C ASP A 416 -5.83 -19.38 -6.46
N ASP A 417 -6.62 -18.32 -6.36
CA ASP A 417 -7.06 -17.75 -5.08
C ASP A 417 -8.04 -18.67 -4.30
N HIS A 418 -8.43 -19.82 -4.87
CA HIS A 418 -9.44 -20.74 -4.31
C HIS A 418 -8.88 -22.11 -3.91
N GLY A 419 -7.72 -22.13 -3.25
CA GLY A 419 -7.24 -23.34 -2.56
C GLY A 419 -6.86 -24.51 -3.49
N GLY A 420 -6.46 -24.23 -4.73
CA GLY A 420 -5.92 -25.23 -5.65
C GLY A 420 -6.95 -25.86 -6.61
N ASN A 421 -8.16 -25.28 -6.72
CA ASN A 421 -9.21 -25.80 -7.59
C ASN A 421 -8.86 -25.59 -9.08
N ILE A 422 -8.32 -24.43 -9.46
CA ILE A 422 -7.86 -24.17 -10.84
C ILE A 422 -6.77 -25.18 -11.21
N ARG A 423 -5.79 -25.39 -10.32
CA ARG A 423 -4.71 -26.34 -10.55
C ARG A 423 -5.23 -27.76 -10.78
N ARG A 424 -6.25 -28.19 -10.03
CA ARG A 424 -6.85 -29.52 -10.15
C ARG A 424 -7.59 -29.69 -11.49
N GLU A 425 -8.30 -28.67 -11.94
CA GLU A 425 -9.14 -28.77 -13.14
C GLU A 425 -8.36 -28.63 -14.46
N ILE A 426 -7.41 -27.70 -14.51
CA ILE A 426 -6.77 -27.32 -15.77
C ILE A 426 -5.25 -27.51 -15.79
N GLY A 427 -4.63 -27.84 -14.64
CA GLY A 427 -3.19 -28.05 -14.54
C GLY A 427 -2.66 -29.07 -15.56
N GLY A 428 -3.30 -30.24 -15.64
CA GLY A 428 -2.91 -31.27 -16.62
C GLY A 428 -3.15 -30.85 -18.08
N GLN A 429 -4.10 -29.96 -18.34
CA GLN A 429 -4.34 -29.44 -19.70
C GLN A 429 -3.28 -28.41 -20.10
N ILE A 430 -2.77 -27.63 -19.14
CA ILE A 430 -1.74 -26.60 -19.34
C ILE A 430 -0.35 -27.24 -19.48
N GLU A 431 -0.01 -28.20 -18.63
CA GLU A 431 1.27 -28.93 -18.69
C GLU A 431 1.47 -29.67 -20.02
N ALA A 432 0.36 -30.05 -20.67
CA ALA A 432 0.38 -30.71 -21.97
C ALA A 432 0.55 -29.74 -23.17
N LEU A 433 0.59 -28.41 -22.95
CA LEU A 433 0.69 -27.43 -24.03
C LEU A 433 2.15 -27.09 -24.34
N ASP A 434 2.55 -27.24 -25.59
CA ASP A 434 3.82 -26.71 -26.11
C ASP A 434 3.61 -25.27 -26.61
N LEU A 435 3.79 -24.30 -25.72
CA LEU A 435 3.40 -22.90 -25.95
C LEU A 435 4.56 -21.98 -26.35
N GLY A 436 5.81 -22.45 -26.29
CA GLY A 436 6.98 -21.59 -26.47
C GLY A 436 7.23 -20.56 -25.35
N PHE A 437 6.37 -20.54 -24.32
CA PHE A 437 6.48 -19.76 -23.09
C PHE A 437 6.06 -20.61 -21.88
N LYS A 438 6.42 -20.18 -20.67
CA LYS A 438 6.06 -20.89 -19.43
C LYS A 438 4.67 -20.50 -18.97
N VAL A 439 3.87 -21.46 -18.54
CA VAL A 439 2.61 -21.20 -17.83
C VAL A 439 2.72 -21.78 -16.42
N GLN A 440 2.44 -20.96 -15.41
CA GLN A 440 2.48 -21.36 -14.01
C GLN A 440 1.14 -21.04 -13.36
N ILE A 441 0.59 -22.01 -12.63
CA ILE A 441 -0.53 -21.78 -11.71
C ILE A 441 0.12 -21.57 -10.34
N ILE A 442 -0.11 -20.39 -9.75
CA ILE A 442 0.48 -19.98 -8.46
C ILE A 442 -0.54 -20.21 -7.36
#